data_AF-A0A7V5GSW7-F1
#
_entry.id   AF-A0A7V5GSW7-F1
#
_cell.length_a   1.000
_cell.length_b   1.000
_cell.length_c   1.000
_cell.angle_alpha   90.00
_cell.angle_beta   90.00
_cell.angle_gamma   90.00
#
_symmetry.space_group_name_H-M   'P 1'
#
loop_
_entity.id
_entity.type
_entity.pdbx_description
1 polymer ?
#
loop_
_entity_poly.entity_id
_entity_poly.type
_entity_poly.pdbx_seq_one_letter_code
_entity_poly.pdbx_strand_id
1 'polypeptide(L)'
;LLADTAEDVVYSGPYHKFFADDTKVVYVRDDNYWGQDASMWGKLPAPKYLAHTIFKDNAAGSVAFAQGEVDVSQQFNSNIQVLWLNYGLPISTYLPDPPYNIGASLPTAFYNLKSYGLDQVAVRKAIAIAVDYDTIIANAMTNQSATFEQVPRSLMNPTPGEQALYDHDAVKDLQWAGNDIQGAKKLLDDAGIVDTDGDGWREYNGKKLSYVATCPNGWSDWQAAIEVVAAAGKKIGIDITTNFPEWSVYQTVVTKSDAPLPAGYDIFMMWSDGAGPTQPWGRIRHLLSSEFVGIANNWNGNWGQYSNPRVDELIKAIPAETDPDKVKEMYTELVKIYLTDVPSFTLMYRPQSFHAVNESVWTGFPHQGDGTNPPVPPLDLTDGWSIAGLYNLRLVAP
;
A
#
# COMPACT_ATOMS: atom_id res chain seq x y z
N LEU A 1 -4.87 -26.81 -15.51
CA LEU A 1 -4.99 -26.71 -14.04
C LEU A 1 -5.12 -25.26 -13.53
N LEU A 2 -4.83 -24.22 -14.33
CA LEU A 2 -4.95 -22.79 -13.92
C LEU A 2 -6.38 -22.21 -13.89
N ALA A 3 -7.42 -23.05 -13.98
CA ALA A 3 -8.83 -22.63 -14.06
C ALA A 3 -9.72 -23.34 -13.04
N ASP A 4 -9.12 -23.97 -12.03
CA ASP A 4 -9.87 -24.55 -10.92
C ASP A 4 -10.32 -23.42 -9.98
N THR A 5 -11.63 -23.30 -9.77
CA THR A 5 -12.19 -22.32 -8.84
C THR A 5 -12.04 -22.77 -7.37
N ALA A 6 -11.46 -23.95 -7.14
CA ALA A 6 -11.19 -24.54 -5.83
C ALA A 6 -12.48 -24.67 -4.98
N GLU A 7 -13.59 -25.07 -5.61
CA GLU A 7 -14.88 -25.27 -4.93
C GLU A 7 -14.82 -26.36 -3.85
N ASP A 8 -13.88 -27.30 -3.99
CA ASP A 8 -13.66 -28.44 -3.09
C ASP A 8 -12.51 -28.22 -2.10
N VAL A 9 -12.04 -26.98 -1.95
CA VAL A 9 -10.96 -26.66 -1.02
C VAL A 9 -11.33 -27.04 0.41
N VAL A 10 -10.51 -27.89 1.03
CA VAL A 10 -10.62 -28.20 2.45
C VAL A 10 -9.98 -27.08 3.25
N TYR A 11 -10.72 -26.54 4.21
CA TYR A 11 -10.30 -25.43 5.06
C TYR A 11 -10.16 -25.89 6.52
N SER A 12 -9.32 -25.19 7.27
CA SER A 12 -9.12 -25.41 8.71
C SER A 12 -9.50 -24.21 9.56
N GLY A 13 -9.92 -23.10 8.94
CA GLY A 13 -10.31 -21.86 9.61
C GLY A 13 -11.77 -21.87 10.08
N PRO A 14 -12.20 -20.82 10.82
CA PRO A 14 -13.53 -20.76 11.41
C PRO A 14 -14.67 -20.45 10.43
N TYR A 15 -14.36 -20.10 9.18
CA TYR A 15 -15.33 -19.76 8.14
C TYR A 15 -14.98 -20.45 6.83
N HIS A 16 -16.00 -20.69 6.01
CA HIS A 16 -15.84 -21.23 4.66
C HIS A 16 -16.79 -20.58 3.65
N LYS A 17 -16.51 -20.78 2.36
CA LYS A 17 -17.33 -20.24 1.27
C LYS A 17 -18.79 -20.63 1.46
N PHE A 18 -19.68 -19.65 1.35
CA PHE A 18 -21.13 -19.84 1.34
C PHE A 18 -21.72 -19.42 0.00
N PHE A 19 -21.34 -18.24 -0.49
CA PHE A 19 -21.87 -17.66 -1.72
C PHE A 19 -20.86 -16.67 -2.32
N ALA A 20 -20.80 -16.58 -3.65
CA ALA A 20 -20.05 -15.53 -4.33
C ALA A 20 -20.72 -15.21 -5.68
N ASP A 21 -20.83 -13.93 -5.99
CA ASP A 21 -21.19 -13.39 -7.30
C ASP A 21 -20.44 -12.07 -7.55
N ASP A 22 -20.77 -11.38 -8.64
CA ASP A 22 -20.13 -10.12 -9.02
C ASP A 22 -20.44 -8.95 -8.05
N THR A 23 -21.34 -9.13 -7.08
CA THR A 23 -21.77 -8.10 -6.14
C THR A 23 -21.31 -8.35 -4.71
N LYS A 24 -20.97 -9.60 -4.34
CA LYS A 24 -20.52 -9.94 -2.98
C LYS A 24 -19.85 -11.31 -2.88
N VAL A 25 -19.03 -11.46 -1.85
CA VAL A 25 -18.51 -12.74 -1.36
C VAL A 25 -19.02 -12.93 0.07
N VAL A 26 -19.58 -14.10 0.36
CA VAL A 26 -20.13 -14.44 1.68
C VAL A 26 -19.48 -15.72 2.18
N TYR A 27 -18.99 -15.66 3.42
CA TYR A 27 -18.53 -16.79 4.18
C TYR A 27 -19.52 -17.13 5.29
N VAL A 28 -19.61 -18.42 5.64
CA VAL A 28 -20.42 -18.92 6.77
C VAL A 28 -19.50 -19.58 7.79
N ARG A 29 -19.80 -19.35 9.07
CA ARG A 29 -19.04 -19.93 10.19
C ARG A 29 -19.24 -21.44 10.22
N ASP A 30 -18.13 -22.17 10.35
CA ASP A 30 -18.12 -23.60 10.67
C ASP A 30 -18.40 -23.78 12.16
N ASP A 31 -19.59 -24.29 12.51
CA ASP A 31 -19.96 -24.54 13.91
C ASP A 31 -19.22 -25.76 14.51
N ASN A 32 -18.48 -26.53 13.69
CA ASN A 32 -17.59 -27.60 14.13
C ASN A 32 -16.13 -27.15 14.22
N TYR A 33 -15.83 -25.86 14.01
CA TYR A 33 -14.46 -25.35 14.02
C TYR A 33 -13.73 -25.76 15.32
N TRP A 34 -12.62 -26.47 15.15
CA TRP A 34 -11.83 -27.05 16.24
C TRP A 34 -11.31 -26.01 17.24
N GLY A 35 -11.15 -24.75 16.83
CA GLY A 35 -10.67 -23.69 17.71
C GLY A 35 -11.63 -23.32 18.86
N GLN A 36 -12.85 -23.88 18.89
CA GLN A 36 -13.74 -23.78 20.06
C GLN A 36 -13.25 -24.59 21.27
N ASP A 37 -12.27 -25.48 21.10
CA ASP A 37 -11.63 -26.18 22.20
C ASP A 37 -11.04 -25.21 23.23
N ALA A 38 -11.08 -25.59 24.51
CA ALA A 38 -10.61 -24.76 25.62
C ALA A 38 -9.11 -24.45 25.57
N SER A 39 -8.31 -25.26 24.87
CA SER A 39 -6.88 -25.00 24.63
C SER A 39 -6.61 -23.94 23.57
N MET A 40 -7.64 -23.49 22.84
CA MET A 40 -7.58 -22.51 21.76
C MET A 40 -8.38 -21.26 22.12
N TRP A 41 -9.45 -20.95 21.39
CA TRP A 41 -10.32 -19.79 21.65
C TRP A 41 -11.36 -20.06 22.73
N GLY A 42 -11.66 -21.34 23.02
CA GLY A 42 -12.70 -21.75 23.98
C GLY A 42 -14.13 -21.41 23.56
N LYS A 43 -14.32 -20.86 22.36
CA LYS A 43 -15.60 -20.45 21.77
C LYS A 43 -15.48 -20.28 20.26
N LEU A 44 -16.61 -20.12 19.59
CA LEU A 44 -16.68 -19.76 18.18
C LEU A 44 -16.66 -18.22 18.01
N PRO A 45 -16.20 -17.69 16.85
CA PRO A 45 -16.34 -16.26 16.56
C PRO A 45 -17.82 -15.87 16.48
N ALA A 46 -18.16 -14.64 16.87
CA ALA A 46 -19.54 -14.26 17.11
C ALA A 46 -20.41 -14.24 15.83
N PRO A 47 -19.97 -13.63 14.69
CA PRO A 47 -20.82 -13.55 13.51
C PRO A 47 -21.04 -14.91 12.83
N LYS A 48 -22.28 -15.24 12.45
CA LYS A 48 -22.57 -16.46 11.68
C LYS A 48 -22.13 -16.34 10.22
N TYR A 49 -22.20 -15.13 9.65
CA TYR A 49 -21.83 -14.83 8.28
C TYR A 49 -20.86 -13.64 8.26
N LEU A 50 -19.92 -13.68 7.33
CA LEU A 50 -19.10 -12.53 6.94
C LEU A 50 -19.43 -12.24 5.48
N ALA A 51 -19.92 -11.04 5.18
CA ALA A 51 -20.32 -10.65 3.83
C ALA A 51 -19.48 -9.45 3.38
N HIS A 52 -18.70 -9.65 2.33
CA HIS A 52 -17.94 -8.61 1.66
C HIS A 52 -18.71 -8.15 0.41
N THR A 53 -19.39 -7.01 0.53
CA THR A 53 -20.07 -6.36 -0.61
C THR A 53 -19.04 -5.70 -1.52
N ILE A 54 -19.16 -5.92 -2.82
CA ILE A 54 -18.27 -5.35 -3.84
C ILE A 54 -18.87 -4.02 -4.30
N PHE A 55 -18.31 -2.93 -3.81
CA PHE A 55 -18.68 -1.59 -4.24
C PHE A 55 -17.89 -1.17 -5.48
N LYS A 56 -18.52 -0.36 -6.33
CA LYS A 56 -17.90 0.17 -7.55
C LYS A 56 -16.74 1.13 -7.26
N ASP A 57 -16.87 1.92 -6.19
CA ASP A 57 -15.91 2.94 -5.81
C ASP A 57 -16.01 3.24 -4.30
N ASN A 58 -15.02 3.96 -3.78
CA ASN A 58 -14.99 4.38 -2.38
C ASN A 58 -16.24 5.18 -1.99
N ALA A 59 -16.79 6.02 -2.87
CA ALA A 59 -17.94 6.87 -2.55
C ALA A 59 -19.20 6.04 -2.26
N ALA A 60 -19.47 5.02 -3.07
CA ALA A 60 -20.57 4.08 -2.86
C ALA A 60 -20.42 3.33 -1.52
N GLY A 61 -19.22 2.83 -1.22
CA GLY A 61 -18.95 2.15 0.05
C GLY A 61 -19.08 3.07 1.28
N SER A 62 -18.67 4.33 1.17
CA SER A 62 -18.81 5.31 2.26
C SER A 62 -20.27 5.64 2.58
N VAL A 63 -21.13 5.72 1.57
CA VAL A 63 -22.58 5.92 1.77
C VAL A 63 -23.19 4.72 2.49
N ALA A 64 -22.89 3.50 2.03
CA ALA A 64 -23.37 2.27 2.65
C ALA A 64 -22.88 2.14 4.11
N PHE A 65 -21.62 2.49 4.37
CA PHE A 65 -21.04 2.52 5.71
C PHE A 65 -21.75 3.51 6.64
N ALA A 66 -22.02 4.74 6.18
CA ALA A 66 -22.75 5.73 6.95
C ALA A 66 -24.22 5.32 7.22
N GLN A 67 -24.81 4.49 6.35
CA GLN A 67 -26.16 3.95 6.50
C GLN A 67 -26.22 2.71 7.42
N GLY A 68 -25.09 2.19 7.89
CA GLY A 68 -25.03 0.98 8.70
C GLY A 68 -25.18 -0.32 7.90
N GLU A 69 -24.98 -0.27 6.58
CA GLU A 69 -24.99 -1.46 5.72
C GLU A 69 -23.63 -2.18 5.72
N VAL A 70 -22.58 -1.53 6.23
CA VAL A 70 -21.23 -2.08 6.38
C VAL A 70 -20.80 -1.93 7.84
N ASP A 71 -20.46 -3.04 8.48
CA ASP A 71 -20.00 -3.04 9.88
C ASP A 71 -18.51 -2.68 10.00
N VAL A 72 -17.66 -3.16 9.07
CA VAL A 72 -16.22 -2.90 9.04
C VAL A 72 -15.83 -2.38 7.66
N SER A 73 -15.42 -1.13 7.58
CA SER A 73 -15.00 -0.47 6.34
C SER A 73 -13.48 -0.54 6.19
N GLN A 74 -13.02 -1.35 5.24
CA GLN A 74 -11.59 -1.49 4.90
C GLN A 74 -11.06 -0.49 3.87
N GLN A 75 -11.94 0.34 3.33
CA GLN A 75 -11.66 1.31 2.29
C GLN A 75 -11.39 2.71 2.84
N PHE A 76 -10.82 3.57 2.00
CA PHE A 76 -10.66 4.98 2.33
C PHE A 76 -12.03 5.66 2.49
N ASN A 77 -12.20 6.42 3.56
CA ASN A 77 -13.35 7.27 3.80
C ASN A 77 -12.87 8.71 4.01
N SER A 78 -13.18 9.58 3.05
CA SER A 78 -12.78 10.99 3.10
C SER A 78 -13.38 11.67 4.34
N ASN A 79 -12.54 12.35 5.13
CA ASN A 79 -12.95 13.07 6.34
C ASN A 79 -13.84 12.24 7.27
N ILE A 80 -13.42 11.00 7.55
CA ILE A 80 -14.18 10.02 8.35
C ILE A 80 -14.76 10.59 9.66
N GLN A 81 -14.05 11.54 10.29
CA GLN A 81 -14.46 12.19 11.54
C GLN A 81 -15.77 12.96 11.48
N VAL A 82 -16.18 13.40 10.28
CA VAL A 82 -17.46 14.08 10.09
C VAL A 82 -18.63 13.15 10.45
N LEU A 83 -18.46 11.83 10.29
CA LEU A 83 -19.51 10.85 10.60
C LEU A 83 -19.92 10.87 12.08
N TRP A 84 -18.97 10.98 13.01
CA TRP A 84 -19.31 11.09 14.43
C TRP A 84 -19.44 12.54 14.92
N LEU A 85 -18.60 13.47 14.44
CA LEU A 85 -18.62 14.86 14.92
C LEU A 85 -19.86 15.64 14.46
N ASN A 86 -20.32 15.41 13.22
CA ASN A 86 -21.40 16.20 12.63
C ASN A 86 -22.71 15.41 12.53
N TYR A 87 -22.62 14.13 12.19
CA TYR A 87 -23.80 13.28 12.00
C TYR A 87 -24.16 12.44 13.23
N GLY A 88 -23.30 12.38 14.24
CA GLY A 88 -23.55 11.61 15.46
C GLY A 88 -23.71 10.11 15.23
N LEU A 89 -23.13 9.58 14.15
CA LEU A 89 -23.17 8.16 13.84
C LEU A 89 -22.31 7.37 14.83
N PRO A 90 -22.70 6.13 15.19
CA PRO A 90 -21.92 5.26 16.09
C PRO A 90 -20.73 4.66 15.35
N ILE A 91 -19.86 5.51 14.81
CA ILE A 91 -18.71 5.11 14.00
C ILE A 91 -17.44 5.49 14.73
N SER A 92 -16.47 4.58 14.75
CA SER A 92 -15.16 4.79 15.34
C SER A 92 -14.05 4.24 14.45
N THR A 93 -12.82 4.63 14.76
CA THR A 93 -11.60 4.20 14.09
C THR A 93 -10.63 3.61 15.11
N TYR A 94 -9.56 2.98 14.64
CA TYR A 94 -8.61 2.33 15.56
C TYR A 94 -7.91 3.31 16.51
N LEU A 95 -7.48 4.46 16.02
CA LEU A 95 -6.98 5.54 16.86
C LEU A 95 -8.13 6.51 17.18
N PRO A 96 -8.28 6.97 18.43
CA PRO A 96 -9.34 7.90 18.80
C PRO A 96 -9.12 9.31 18.25
N ASP A 97 -7.87 9.66 17.95
CA ASP A 97 -7.45 10.97 17.46
C ASP A 97 -6.78 10.88 16.07
N PRO A 98 -6.72 11.99 15.31
CA PRO A 98 -5.97 12.04 14.06
C PRO A 98 -4.55 11.47 14.22
N PRO A 99 -4.07 10.66 13.26
CA PRO A 99 -4.64 10.42 11.92
C PRO A 99 -5.68 9.28 11.85
N TYR A 100 -6.27 8.86 12.98
CA TYR A 100 -7.34 7.84 13.09
C TYR A 100 -6.92 6.39 12.73
N ASN A 101 -5.88 6.21 11.92
CA ASN A 101 -5.34 4.93 11.52
C ASN A 101 -3.81 4.88 11.71
N ILE A 102 -3.25 3.70 11.89
CA ILE A 102 -1.80 3.50 11.97
C ILE A 102 -1.23 3.41 10.56
N GLY A 103 -0.23 4.25 10.23
CA GLY A 103 0.56 4.10 9.00
C GLY A 103 1.35 2.80 9.03
N ALA A 104 0.96 1.84 8.19
CA ALA A 104 1.49 0.48 8.21
C ALA A 104 1.82 -0.07 6.81
N SER A 105 1.58 0.71 5.75
CA SER A 105 1.91 0.38 4.37
C SER A 105 2.43 1.62 3.63
N LEU A 106 3.20 1.38 2.58
CA LEU A 106 3.82 2.37 1.70
C LEU A 106 3.23 2.22 0.28
N PRO A 107 2.04 2.76 -0.04
CA PRO A 107 1.56 2.85 -1.42
C PRO A 107 2.64 3.47 -2.31
N THR A 108 3.05 2.71 -3.32
CA THR A 108 4.29 2.94 -4.05
C THR A 108 4.00 3.05 -5.53
N ALA A 109 4.53 4.09 -6.17
CA ALA A 109 4.64 4.16 -7.62
C ALA A 109 5.86 3.36 -8.06
N PHE A 110 5.64 2.22 -8.69
CA PHE A 110 6.66 1.41 -9.33
C PHE A 110 6.97 1.96 -10.72
N TYR A 111 8.25 1.98 -11.07
CA TYR A 111 8.68 2.15 -12.45
C TYR A 111 8.80 0.79 -13.12
N ASN A 112 8.22 0.64 -14.30
CA ASN A 112 8.57 -0.47 -15.17
C ASN A 112 9.97 -0.19 -15.74
N LEU A 113 11.00 -0.84 -15.19
CA LEU A 113 12.39 -0.60 -15.61
C LEU A 113 12.70 -1.14 -17.02
N LYS A 114 11.73 -1.78 -17.69
CA LYS A 114 11.80 -2.13 -19.13
C LYS A 114 11.22 -1.03 -20.03
N SER A 115 10.49 -0.07 -19.48
CA SER A 115 9.98 1.08 -20.23
C SER A 115 11.10 2.06 -20.58
N TYR A 116 11.00 2.63 -21.78
CA TYR A 116 12.04 3.46 -22.36
C TYR A 116 12.40 4.67 -21.49
N GLY A 117 13.68 4.81 -21.12
CA GLY A 117 14.16 5.93 -20.30
C GLY A 117 13.90 5.76 -18.81
N LEU A 118 12.99 4.88 -18.37
CA LEU A 118 12.79 4.57 -16.96
C LEU A 118 13.89 3.66 -16.40
N ASP A 119 14.75 3.09 -17.24
CA ASP A 119 16.01 2.48 -16.85
C ASP A 119 17.05 3.51 -16.37
N GLN A 120 16.87 4.80 -16.71
CA GLN A 120 17.76 5.89 -16.30
C GLN A 120 17.41 6.44 -14.92
N VAL A 121 18.37 6.38 -13.99
CA VAL A 121 18.20 6.91 -12.61
C VAL A 121 17.82 8.39 -12.62
N ALA A 122 18.37 9.18 -13.54
CA ALA A 122 18.07 10.62 -13.64
C ALA A 122 16.58 10.89 -13.92
N VAL A 123 15.97 10.11 -14.81
CA VAL A 123 14.53 10.23 -15.13
C VAL A 123 13.69 9.86 -13.91
N ARG A 124 13.98 8.71 -13.28
CA ARG A 124 13.25 8.25 -12.08
C ARG A 124 13.35 9.25 -10.93
N LYS A 125 14.56 9.73 -10.63
CA LYS A 125 14.76 10.77 -9.60
C LYS A 125 14.05 12.06 -9.93
N ALA A 126 14.16 12.57 -11.15
CA ALA A 126 13.52 13.82 -11.54
C ALA A 126 11.99 13.75 -11.40
N ILE A 127 11.37 12.62 -11.78
CA ILE A 127 9.95 12.39 -11.57
C ILE A 127 9.65 12.41 -10.07
N ALA A 128 10.34 11.59 -9.26
CA ALA A 128 10.07 11.47 -7.83
C ALA A 128 10.20 12.80 -7.08
N ILE A 129 11.27 13.57 -7.30
CA ILE A 129 11.45 14.84 -6.56
C ILE A 129 10.48 15.95 -6.99
N ALA A 130 9.94 15.87 -8.21
CA ALA A 130 8.96 16.83 -8.72
C ALA A 130 7.53 16.62 -8.20
N VAL A 131 7.23 15.43 -7.65
CA VAL A 131 5.89 15.11 -7.12
C VAL A 131 5.57 15.98 -5.91
N ASP A 132 4.37 16.56 -5.90
CA ASP A 132 3.84 17.37 -4.80
C ASP A 132 3.14 16.48 -3.78
N TYR A 133 3.91 15.88 -2.88
CA TYR A 133 3.39 14.88 -1.94
C TYR A 133 2.46 15.47 -0.88
N ASP A 134 2.60 16.76 -0.54
CA ASP A 134 1.66 17.43 0.37
C ASP A 134 0.28 17.55 -0.28
N THR A 135 0.23 17.82 -1.59
CA THR A 135 -1.03 17.76 -2.35
C THR A 135 -1.62 16.35 -2.35
N ILE A 136 -0.79 15.31 -2.43
CA ILE A 136 -1.26 13.92 -2.30
C ILE A 136 -1.86 13.70 -0.90
N ILE A 137 -1.17 14.08 0.17
CA ILE A 137 -1.65 13.88 1.54
C ILE A 137 -2.95 14.66 1.79
N ALA A 138 -3.06 15.87 1.28
CA ALA A 138 -4.26 16.69 1.40
C ALA A 138 -5.45 16.07 0.65
N ASN A 139 -5.25 15.64 -0.60
CA ASN A 139 -6.34 15.22 -1.48
C ASN A 139 -6.69 13.73 -1.35
N ALA A 140 -5.68 12.86 -1.27
CA ALA A 140 -5.85 11.41 -1.20
C ALA A 140 -6.08 10.88 0.22
N MET A 141 -5.52 11.56 1.23
CA MET A 141 -5.58 11.11 2.63
C MET A 141 -6.34 12.08 3.55
N THR A 142 -6.85 13.20 3.04
CA THR A 142 -7.54 14.24 3.86
C THR A 142 -6.73 14.71 5.06
N ASN A 143 -5.40 14.79 4.90
CA ASN A 143 -4.44 15.11 5.97
C ASN A 143 -4.38 14.08 7.12
N GLN A 144 -4.81 12.84 6.88
CA GLN A 144 -4.76 11.72 7.83
C GLN A 144 -3.58 10.78 7.54
N SER A 145 -2.46 11.36 7.13
CA SER A 145 -1.21 10.68 6.86
C SER A 145 -0.06 11.55 7.32
N ALA A 146 1.03 10.95 7.79
CA ALA A 146 2.24 11.69 8.10
C ALA A 146 2.82 12.30 6.81
N THR A 147 3.34 13.53 6.91
CA THR A 147 4.08 14.15 5.80
C THR A 147 5.49 13.60 5.72
N PHE A 148 6.11 13.72 4.54
CA PHE A 148 7.50 13.34 4.39
C PHE A 148 8.49 14.34 5.00
N GLU A 149 8.02 15.53 5.40
CA GLU A 149 8.77 16.42 6.28
C GLU A 149 8.76 15.89 7.73
N GLN A 150 7.64 15.32 8.18
CA GLN A 150 7.51 14.72 9.51
C GLN A 150 8.25 13.38 9.60
N VAL A 151 8.16 12.56 8.57
CA VAL A 151 8.80 11.24 8.48
C VAL A 151 9.52 11.11 7.14
N PRO A 152 10.85 11.26 7.10
CA PRO A 152 11.63 11.21 5.86
C PRO A 152 11.48 9.89 5.09
N ARG A 153 11.71 9.94 3.78
CA ARG A 153 11.56 8.78 2.89
C ARG A 153 12.55 7.68 3.23
N SER A 154 12.03 6.47 3.31
CA SER A 154 12.82 5.27 3.53
C SER A 154 12.00 4.04 3.14
N LEU A 155 12.48 2.86 3.52
CA LEU A 155 11.76 1.60 3.40
C LEU A 155 10.98 1.25 4.69
N MET A 156 10.91 2.20 5.62
CA MET A 156 10.32 2.03 6.95
C MET A 156 8.93 2.69 7.02
N ASN A 157 8.03 2.07 7.78
CA ASN A 157 6.77 2.67 8.18
C ASN A 157 7.02 3.85 9.15
N PRO A 158 6.04 4.76 9.32
CA PRO A 158 6.18 5.96 10.14
C PRO A 158 5.99 5.64 11.64
N THR A 159 6.55 4.52 12.11
CA THR A 159 6.53 4.14 13.52
C THR A 159 7.88 4.41 14.17
N PRO A 160 7.93 4.81 15.45
CA PRO A 160 9.21 5.02 16.14
C PRO A 160 10.12 3.78 16.11
N GLY A 161 9.53 2.58 16.19
CA GLY A 161 10.26 1.32 16.16
C GLY A 161 10.99 1.10 14.84
N GLU A 162 10.31 1.26 13.70
CA GLU A 162 10.97 1.06 12.41
C GLU A 162 11.89 2.23 12.03
N GLN A 163 11.53 3.48 12.37
CA GLN A 163 12.36 4.64 12.09
C GLN A 163 13.70 4.62 12.86
N ALA A 164 13.79 3.91 13.98
CA ALA A 164 15.05 3.74 14.73
C ALA A 164 16.03 2.75 14.07
N LEU A 165 15.57 1.95 13.10
CA LEU A 165 16.34 0.85 12.48
C LEU A 165 17.31 1.29 11.39
N TYR A 166 17.39 2.58 11.05
CA TYR A 166 18.40 3.11 10.14
C TYR A 166 18.95 4.44 10.63
N ASP A 167 20.12 4.81 10.12
CA ASP A 167 20.76 6.10 10.39
C ASP A 167 20.23 7.16 9.42
N HIS A 168 19.47 8.13 9.96
CA HIS A 168 18.90 9.23 9.20
C HIS A 168 19.95 10.21 8.69
N ASP A 169 21.00 10.46 9.48
CA ASP A 169 22.06 11.40 9.11
C ASP A 169 22.90 10.88 7.95
N ALA A 170 23.08 9.56 7.87
CA ALA A 170 23.83 8.90 6.80
C ALA A 170 23.16 9.01 5.42
N VAL A 171 21.85 9.30 5.37
CA VAL A 171 21.07 9.39 4.13
C VAL A 171 20.45 10.77 3.89
N LYS A 172 20.68 11.75 4.77
CA LYS A 172 20.05 13.08 4.72
C LYS A 172 20.27 13.80 3.38
N ASP A 173 21.45 13.66 2.77
CA ASP A 173 21.80 14.32 1.51
C ASP A 173 21.08 13.69 0.30
N LEU A 174 20.44 12.53 0.48
CA LEU A 174 19.62 11.85 -0.52
C LEU A 174 18.12 12.12 -0.34
N GLN A 175 17.71 12.83 0.71
CA GLN A 175 16.31 13.10 0.99
C GLN A 175 15.77 14.23 0.12
N TRP A 176 14.48 14.17 -0.15
CA TRP A 176 13.71 15.27 -0.75
C TRP A 176 12.36 15.32 -0.07
N ALA A 177 11.78 16.51 0.07
CA ALA A 177 10.40 16.66 0.53
C ALA A 177 9.40 16.39 -0.60
N GLY A 178 9.68 16.94 -1.79
CA GLY A 178 8.81 16.94 -2.96
C GLY A 178 8.77 18.30 -3.65
N ASN A 179 8.00 18.39 -4.74
CA ASN A 179 7.69 19.60 -5.50
C ASN A 179 8.92 20.40 -5.97
N ASP A 180 10.09 19.77 -6.06
CA ASP A 180 11.33 20.42 -6.50
C ASP A 180 11.44 20.40 -8.02
N ILE A 181 10.67 21.28 -8.66
CA ILE A 181 10.60 21.38 -10.12
C ILE A 181 11.94 21.82 -10.72
N GLN A 182 12.67 22.71 -10.05
CA GLN A 182 13.94 23.23 -10.57
C GLN A 182 15.07 22.21 -10.40
N GLY A 183 15.14 21.54 -9.26
CA GLY A 183 16.06 20.43 -9.04
C GLY A 183 15.80 19.28 -10.03
N ALA A 184 14.53 18.95 -10.28
CA ALA A 184 14.16 17.92 -11.25
C ALA A 184 14.61 18.28 -12.67
N LYS A 185 14.35 19.53 -13.11
CA LYS A 185 14.84 20.02 -14.41
C LYS A 185 16.35 19.97 -14.51
N LYS A 186 17.05 20.40 -13.45
CA LYS A 186 18.51 20.35 -13.40
C LYS A 186 19.05 18.92 -13.51
N LEU A 187 18.45 17.95 -12.81
CA LEU A 187 18.85 16.54 -12.93
C LEU A 187 18.71 16.01 -14.36
N LEU A 188 17.64 16.41 -15.06
CA LEU A 188 17.42 16.05 -16.46
C LEU A 188 18.43 16.75 -17.39
N ASP A 189 18.66 18.04 -17.19
CA ASP A 189 19.63 18.83 -17.96
C ASP A 189 21.06 18.28 -17.81
N ASP A 190 21.49 17.99 -16.58
CA ASP A 190 22.81 17.42 -16.28
C ASP A 190 22.98 16.02 -16.90
N ALA A 191 21.88 15.29 -17.11
CA ALA A 191 21.85 13.99 -17.77
C ALA A 191 21.72 14.09 -19.31
N GLY A 192 21.65 15.30 -19.87
CA GLY A 192 21.49 15.52 -21.31
C GLY A 192 20.08 15.19 -21.84
N ILE A 193 19.09 15.08 -20.96
CA ILE A 193 17.70 14.80 -21.28
C ILE A 193 16.99 16.14 -21.42
N VAL A 194 17.03 16.72 -22.61
CA VAL A 194 16.56 18.08 -22.90
C VAL A 194 15.48 18.06 -23.96
N ASP A 195 14.66 19.11 -24.01
CA ASP A 195 13.74 19.39 -25.10
C ASP A 195 14.55 19.95 -26.28
N THR A 196 14.74 19.12 -27.31
CA THR A 196 15.60 19.41 -28.47
C THR A 196 14.84 20.04 -29.63
N ASP A 197 13.53 19.85 -29.72
CA ASP A 197 12.70 20.33 -30.82
C ASP A 197 11.76 21.50 -30.42
N GLY A 198 11.70 21.83 -29.14
CA GLY A 198 10.97 22.96 -28.58
C GLY A 198 9.48 22.70 -28.40
N ASP A 199 9.03 21.43 -28.41
CA ASP A 199 7.61 21.07 -28.26
C ASP A 199 7.12 21.06 -26.80
N GLY A 200 8.03 21.28 -25.84
CA GLY A 200 7.78 21.31 -24.40
C GLY A 200 8.00 19.97 -23.71
N TRP A 201 8.36 18.91 -24.44
CA TRP A 201 8.70 17.60 -23.91
C TRP A 201 10.19 17.32 -24.08
N ARG A 202 10.76 16.53 -23.17
CA ARG A 202 12.18 16.19 -23.19
C ARG A 202 12.40 14.87 -23.91
N GLU A 203 13.51 14.80 -24.64
CA GLU A 203 13.98 13.59 -25.29
C GLU A 203 15.12 12.95 -24.50
N TYR A 204 15.12 11.62 -24.48
CA TYR A 204 16.33 10.85 -24.22
C TYR A 204 16.74 10.20 -25.53
N ASN A 205 18.01 10.29 -25.92
CA ASN A 205 18.53 9.71 -27.17
C ASN A 205 17.65 9.98 -28.41
N GLY A 206 17.11 11.20 -28.53
CA GLY A 206 16.28 11.64 -29.66
C GLY A 206 14.86 11.07 -29.70
N LYS A 207 14.39 10.45 -28.62
CA LYS A 207 13.01 10.00 -28.48
C LYS A 207 12.37 10.63 -27.24
N LYS A 208 11.18 11.20 -27.44
CA LYS A 208 10.35 11.78 -26.38
C LYS A 208 10.11 10.79 -25.24
N LEU A 209 10.24 11.27 -24.01
CA LEU A 209 9.83 10.53 -22.82
C LEU A 209 8.30 10.68 -22.63
N SER A 210 7.57 9.58 -22.85
CA SER A 210 6.12 9.52 -22.73
C SER A 210 5.70 8.25 -22.01
N TYR A 211 4.87 8.39 -20.97
CA TYR A 211 4.53 7.36 -20.00
C TYR A 211 3.04 7.36 -19.68
N VAL A 212 2.50 6.19 -19.38
CA VAL A 212 1.18 6.05 -18.76
C VAL A 212 1.37 5.60 -17.31
N ALA A 213 0.83 6.41 -16.40
CA ALA A 213 0.76 6.14 -14.97
C ALA A 213 -0.59 5.51 -14.61
N THR A 214 -0.59 4.36 -13.93
CA THR A 214 -1.81 3.58 -13.70
C THR A 214 -2.06 3.20 -12.25
N CYS A 215 -3.33 3.10 -11.89
CA CYS A 215 -3.81 2.51 -10.65
C CYS A 215 -5.22 1.93 -10.87
N PRO A 216 -5.75 1.13 -9.93
CA PRO A 216 -7.10 0.59 -10.05
C PRO A 216 -8.17 1.70 -10.10
N ASN A 217 -9.21 1.47 -10.91
CA ASN A 217 -10.40 2.31 -10.93
C ASN A 217 -11.17 2.25 -9.59
N GLY A 218 -11.81 3.35 -9.22
CA GLY A 218 -12.64 3.46 -8.01
C GLY A 218 -11.85 3.67 -6.70
N TRP A 219 -10.53 3.47 -6.72
CA TRP A 219 -9.63 3.72 -5.59
C TRP A 219 -9.22 5.19 -5.59
N SER A 220 -10.14 6.05 -5.13
CA SER A 220 -10.06 7.50 -5.26
C SER A 220 -8.78 8.13 -4.68
N ASP A 221 -8.26 7.56 -3.59
CA ASP A 221 -7.00 7.95 -2.96
C ASP A 221 -5.80 7.71 -3.90
N TRP A 222 -5.77 6.57 -4.58
CA TRP A 222 -4.70 6.24 -5.53
C TRP A 222 -4.83 7.02 -6.85
N GLN A 223 -6.06 7.22 -7.33
CA GLN A 223 -6.32 8.01 -8.53
C GLN A 223 -5.84 9.46 -8.35
N ALA A 224 -6.17 10.08 -7.20
CA ALA A 224 -5.68 11.41 -6.86
C ALA A 224 -4.14 11.47 -6.79
N ALA A 225 -3.49 10.44 -6.23
CA ALA A 225 -2.03 10.39 -6.16
C ALA A 225 -1.37 10.29 -7.54
N ILE A 226 -1.87 9.43 -8.43
CA ILE A 226 -1.35 9.27 -9.80
C ILE A 226 -1.56 10.54 -10.64
N GLU A 227 -2.66 11.27 -10.47
CA GLU A 227 -2.86 12.55 -11.14
C GLU A 227 -1.82 13.60 -10.74
N VAL A 228 -1.38 13.61 -9.48
CA VAL A 228 -0.28 14.49 -9.03
C VAL A 228 1.05 14.08 -9.65
N VAL A 229 1.31 12.78 -9.84
CA VAL A 229 2.49 12.29 -10.58
C VAL A 229 2.46 12.77 -12.04
N ALA A 230 1.31 12.68 -12.70
CA ALA A 230 1.14 13.16 -14.07
C ALA A 230 1.37 14.69 -14.17
N ALA A 231 0.83 15.45 -13.22
CA ALA A 231 1.04 16.90 -13.14
C ALA A 231 2.52 17.26 -12.92
N ALA A 232 3.26 16.48 -12.12
CA ALA A 232 4.68 16.66 -11.91
C ALA A 232 5.48 16.45 -13.21
N GLY A 233 5.18 15.39 -13.97
CA GLY A 233 5.77 15.13 -15.28
C GLY A 233 5.64 16.34 -16.22
N LYS A 234 4.42 16.88 -16.35
CA LYS A 234 4.16 18.07 -17.16
C LYS A 234 5.01 19.28 -16.75
N LYS A 235 5.21 19.52 -15.45
CA LYS A 235 6.01 20.66 -14.94
C LYS A 235 7.50 20.53 -15.31
N ILE A 236 8.00 19.31 -15.50
CA ILE A 236 9.42 19.03 -15.79
C ILE A 236 9.69 18.67 -17.26
N GLY A 237 8.66 18.62 -18.11
CA GLY A 237 8.77 18.29 -19.53
C GLY A 237 8.81 16.79 -19.82
N ILE A 238 8.14 15.96 -19.00
CA ILE A 238 7.97 14.53 -19.25
C ILE A 238 6.48 14.24 -19.43
N ASP A 239 6.10 13.62 -20.55
CA ASP A 239 4.71 13.41 -20.90
C ASP A 239 4.14 12.22 -20.13
N ILE A 240 3.47 12.49 -19.01
CA ILE A 240 2.84 11.45 -18.18
C ILE A 240 1.32 11.63 -18.25
N THR A 241 0.64 10.60 -18.72
CA THR A 241 -0.84 10.51 -18.74
C THR A 241 -1.33 9.46 -17.75
N THR A 242 -2.62 9.47 -17.41
CA THR A 242 -3.20 8.53 -16.45
C THR A 242 -4.14 7.52 -17.12
N ASN A 243 -4.21 6.30 -16.58
CA ASN A 243 -5.21 5.31 -16.96
C ASN A 243 -5.64 4.48 -15.75
N PHE A 244 -6.94 4.21 -15.64
CA PHE A 244 -7.56 3.58 -14.47
C PHE A 244 -8.33 2.32 -14.87
N PRO A 245 -7.67 1.18 -15.07
CA PRO A 245 -8.33 -0.09 -15.35
C PRO A 245 -9.05 -0.65 -14.12
N GLU A 246 -10.07 -1.49 -14.34
CA GLU A 246 -10.71 -2.27 -13.27
C GLU A 246 -9.71 -3.19 -12.56
N TRP A 247 -9.83 -3.35 -11.24
CA TRP A 247 -8.92 -4.17 -10.44
C TRP A 247 -8.77 -5.59 -10.99
N SER A 248 -9.87 -6.20 -11.44
CA SER A 248 -9.90 -7.56 -12.00
C SER A 248 -9.00 -7.72 -13.23
N VAL A 249 -8.80 -6.65 -14.01
CA VAL A 249 -7.88 -6.61 -15.15
C VAL A 249 -6.48 -6.23 -14.67
N TYR A 250 -6.38 -5.14 -13.90
CA TYR A 250 -5.13 -4.55 -13.42
C TYR A 250 -4.23 -5.59 -12.75
N GLN A 251 -4.79 -6.37 -11.81
CA GLN A 251 -4.03 -7.35 -11.05
C GLN A 251 -3.41 -8.44 -11.94
N THR A 252 -4.05 -8.78 -13.07
CA THR A 252 -3.54 -9.81 -14.00
C THR A 252 -2.38 -9.35 -14.86
N VAL A 253 -2.14 -8.03 -14.86
CA VAL A 253 -1.06 -7.39 -15.62
C VAL A 253 0.14 -7.16 -14.71
N VAL A 254 -0.03 -6.38 -13.64
CA VAL A 254 1.11 -5.92 -12.83
C VAL A 254 1.74 -7.01 -11.96
N THR A 255 1.03 -8.11 -11.70
CA THR A 255 1.57 -9.27 -10.95
C THR A 255 2.30 -10.28 -11.83
N LYS A 256 2.43 -10.04 -13.13
CA LYS A 256 3.24 -10.89 -14.02
C LYS A 256 4.67 -10.37 -14.12
N SER A 257 5.63 -11.26 -13.91
CA SER A 257 7.06 -10.95 -13.96
C SER A 257 7.84 -11.81 -14.97
N ASP A 258 7.20 -12.81 -15.58
CA ASP A 258 7.77 -13.72 -16.59
C ASP A 258 7.70 -13.20 -18.03
N ALA A 259 7.03 -12.06 -18.25
CA ALA A 259 6.95 -11.37 -19.53
C ALA A 259 6.99 -9.84 -19.32
N PRO A 260 7.37 -9.05 -20.34
CA PRO A 260 7.24 -7.60 -20.29
C PRO A 260 5.80 -7.17 -20.04
N LEU A 261 5.61 -6.15 -19.21
CA LEU A 261 4.30 -5.52 -19.06
C LEU A 261 3.86 -4.93 -20.42
N PRO A 262 2.55 -4.95 -20.73
CA PRO A 262 2.03 -4.34 -21.95
C PRO A 262 2.23 -2.81 -21.91
N ALA A 263 2.15 -2.19 -23.08
CA ALA A 263 2.13 -0.73 -23.18
C ALA A 263 1.00 -0.15 -22.30
N GLY A 264 1.28 0.99 -21.66
CA GLY A 264 0.31 1.63 -20.77
C GLY A 264 0.54 1.37 -19.27
N TYR A 265 1.61 0.66 -18.89
CA TYR A 265 1.97 0.37 -17.48
C TYR A 265 3.43 0.78 -17.23
N ASP A 266 3.79 2.02 -17.59
CA ASP A 266 5.15 2.53 -17.43
C ASP A 266 5.44 2.92 -15.97
N ILE A 267 4.44 3.55 -15.35
CA ILE A 267 4.41 3.84 -13.91
C ILE A 267 3.12 3.24 -13.39
N PHE A 268 3.16 2.53 -12.27
CA PHE A 268 1.95 1.90 -11.74
C PHE A 268 1.98 1.78 -10.23
N MET A 269 0.83 1.95 -9.58
CA MET A 269 0.72 1.87 -8.12
C MET A 269 0.46 0.45 -7.64
N MET A 270 1.24 0.02 -6.67
CA MET A 270 0.92 -1.15 -5.85
C MET A 270 1.23 -0.85 -4.39
N TRP A 271 0.76 -1.70 -3.50
CA TRP A 271 1.07 -1.59 -2.07
C TRP A 271 2.47 -2.12 -1.76
N SER A 272 2.93 -1.89 -0.53
CA SER A 272 4.01 -2.64 0.08
C SER A 272 3.43 -3.61 1.11
N ASP A 273 4.20 -4.63 1.51
CA ASP A 273 3.86 -5.41 2.70
C ASP A 273 3.61 -4.51 3.90
N GLY A 274 2.58 -4.89 4.66
CA GLY A 274 2.06 -4.14 5.79
C GLY A 274 2.90 -4.30 7.06
N ALA A 275 2.23 -4.29 8.22
CA ALA A 275 2.86 -4.62 9.50
C ALA A 275 2.90 -6.15 9.70
N GLY A 276 3.92 -6.65 10.41
CA GLY A 276 4.07 -8.08 10.64
C GLY A 276 5.36 -8.43 11.37
N PRO A 277 5.51 -9.68 11.84
CA PRO A 277 6.65 -10.10 12.66
C PRO A 277 7.99 -10.03 11.92
N THR A 278 7.97 -10.06 10.59
CA THR A 278 9.16 -9.98 9.73
C THR A 278 9.51 -8.56 9.32
N GLN A 279 8.78 -7.55 9.78
CA GLN A 279 8.97 -6.16 9.33
C GLN A 279 10.12 -5.48 10.09
N PRO A 280 10.87 -4.58 9.43
CA PRO A 280 10.72 -4.09 8.05
C PRO A 280 11.36 -4.98 6.97
N TRP A 281 12.09 -6.03 7.35
CA TRP A 281 12.80 -6.90 6.40
C TRP A 281 11.89 -7.46 5.31
N GLY A 282 10.70 -7.96 5.69
CA GLY A 282 9.71 -8.51 4.74
C GLY A 282 9.31 -7.50 3.68
N ARG A 283 9.01 -6.25 4.07
CA ARG A 283 8.68 -5.16 3.15
C ARG A 283 9.83 -4.76 2.25
N ILE A 284 11.04 -4.71 2.77
CA ILE A 284 12.22 -4.41 1.95
C ILE A 284 12.42 -5.50 0.89
N ARG A 285 12.31 -6.77 1.30
CA ARG A 285 12.33 -7.91 0.39
C ARG A 285 11.22 -7.80 -0.67
N HIS A 286 9.99 -7.52 -0.26
CA HIS A 286 8.85 -7.30 -1.15
C HIS A 286 9.10 -6.16 -2.14
N LEU A 287 9.70 -5.04 -1.73
CA LEU A 287 9.93 -3.90 -2.63
C LEU A 287 11.10 -4.12 -3.61
N LEU A 288 12.17 -4.80 -3.17
CA LEU A 288 13.47 -4.72 -3.86
C LEU A 288 14.12 -6.05 -4.25
N SER A 289 13.69 -7.19 -3.69
CA SER A 289 14.38 -8.47 -3.90
C SER A 289 14.29 -8.93 -5.35
N SER A 290 15.43 -9.20 -5.99
CA SER A 290 15.45 -9.65 -7.38
C SER A 290 14.96 -11.10 -7.55
N GLU A 291 14.77 -11.84 -6.45
CA GLU A 291 14.25 -13.21 -6.48
C GLU A 291 12.83 -13.33 -7.07
N PHE A 292 12.08 -12.22 -7.10
CA PHE A 292 10.72 -12.18 -7.65
C PHE A 292 10.68 -11.88 -9.16
N VAL A 293 11.83 -11.54 -9.75
CA VAL A 293 11.93 -11.27 -11.19
C VAL A 293 11.79 -12.59 -11.97
N GLY A 294 10.91 -12.63 -12.96
CA GLY A 294 10.66 -13.83 -13.77
C GLY A 294 9.59 -14.78 -13.22
N ILE A 295 8.96 -14.49 -12.08
CA ILE A 295 7.86 -15.31 -11.54
C ILE A 295 6.57 -15.06 -12.33
N ALA A 296 5.95 -16.13 -12.84
CA ALA A 296 4.74 -16.05 -13.69
C ALA A 296 3.49 -15.53 -12.96
N ASN A 297 3.33 -15.87 -11.68
CA ASN A 297 2.24 -15.38 -10.83
C ASN A 297 2.85 -14.73 -9.58
N ASN A 298 3.35 -13.52 -9.74
CA ASN A 298 4.12 -12.80 -8.73
C ASN A 298 3.24 -11.91 -7.86
N TRP A 299 2.75 -12.48 -6.76
CA TRP A 299 2.07 -11.76 -5.69
C TRP A 299 3.00 -11.31 -4.56
N ASN A 300 4.32 -11.47 -4.73
CA ASN A 300 5.31 -11.26 -3.66
C ASN A 300 6.08 -9.93 -3.77
N GLY A 301 5.94 -9.19 -4.87
CA GLY A 301 6.49 -7.84 -4.99
C GLY A 301 7.57 -7.67 -6.07
N ASN A 302 8.33 -6.57 -5.98
CA ASN A 302 9.32 -6.13 -6.98
C ASN A 302 8.78 -6.13 -8.41
N TRP A 303 7.55 -5.63 -8.58
CA TRP A 303 6.85 -5.65 -9.87
C TRP A 303 7.51 -4.77 -10.93
N GLY A 304 8.32 -3.78 -10.53
CA GLY A 304 9.15 -2.97 -11.43
C GLY A 304 10.37 -3.72 -12.01
N GLN A 305 10.62 -4.95 -11.56
CA GLN A 305 11.74 -5.81 -11.95
C GLN A 305 13.12 -5.22 -11.67
N TYR A 306 13.27 -4.55 -10.52
CA TYR A 306 14.56 -4.04 -10.05
C TYR A 306 15.51 -5.19 -9.67
N SER A 307 16.80 -4.99 -9.90
CA SER A 307 17.83 -5.94 -9.49
C SER A 307 19.09 -5.19 -9.10
N ASN A 308 19.61 -5.48 -7.91
CA ASN A 308 20.86 -4.96 -7.41
C ASN A 308 21.52 -6.04 -6.53
N PRO A 309 22.68 -6.60 -6.93
CA PRO A 309 23.31 -7.70 -6.19
C PRO A 309 23.61 -7.37 -4.73
N ARG A 310 23.90 -6.09 -4.41
CA ARG A 310 24.16 -5.68 -3.03
C ARG A 310 22.88 -5.69 -2.19
N VAL A 311 21.76 -5.30 -2.78
CA VAL A 311 20.44 -5.39 -2.12
C VAL A 311 20.09 -6.85 -1.82
N ASP A 312 20.28 -7.75 -2.78
CA ASP A 312 20.01 -9.17 -2.59
C ASP A 312 20.92 -9.80 -1.51
N GLU A 313 22.19 -9.40 -1.48
CA GLU A 313 23.15 -9.82 -0.43
C GLU A 313 22.67 -9.38 0.96
N LEU A 314 22.30 -8.11 1.12
CA LEU A 314 21.82 -7.54 2.38
C LEU A 314 20.51 -8.20 2.84
N ILE A 315 19.54 -8.36 1.95
CA ILE A 315 18.26 -9.04 2.24
C ILE A 315 18.51 -10.47 2.71
N LYS A 316 19.46 -11.19 2.11
CA LYS A 316 19.80 -12.55 2.53
C LYS A 316 20.52 -12.61 3.88
N ALA A 317 21.33 -11.61 4.20
CA ALA A 317 22.16 -11.60 5.42
C ALA A 317 21.37 -11.22 6.69
N ILE A 318 20.46 -10.25 6.59
CA ILE A 318 19.75 -9.66 7.75
C ILE A 318 19.11 -10.70 8.69
N PRO A 319 18.37 -11.73 8.21
CA PRO A 319 17.71 -12.69 9.11
C PRO A 319 18.67 -13.52 9.97
N ALA A 320 19.96 -13.60 9.62
CA ALA A 320 20.97 -14.35 10.35
C ALA A 320 21.88 -13.46 11.21
N GLU A 321 21.74 -12.12 11.12
CA GLU A 321 22.51 -11.18 11.92
C GLU A 321 21.86 -10.99 13.30
N THR A 322 22.67 -11.01 14.35
CA THR A 322 22.22 -10.94 15.76
C THR A 322 22.72 -9.68 16.47
N ASP A 323 23.69 -8.99 15.87
CA ASP A 323 24.18 -7.71 16.33
C ASP A 323 23.25 -6.57 15.85
N PRO A 324 22.53 -5.88 16.76
CA PRO A 324 21.57 -4.86 16.38
C PRO A 324 22.20 -3.67 15.67
N ASP A 325 23.46 -3.33 15.98
CA ASP A 325 24.15 -2.21 15.33
C ASP A 325 24.47 -2.55 13.86
N LYS A 326 24.87 -3.80 13.59
CA LYS A 326 25.07 -4.28 12.21
C LYS A 326 23.78 -4.38 11.43
N VAL A 327 22.69 -4.82 12.06
CA VAL A 327 21.36 -4.81 11.42
C VAL A 327 20.98 -3.37 11.01
N LYS A 328 21.24 -2.40 11.88
CA LYS A 328 21.01 -0.98 11.59
C LYS A 328 21.88 -0.47 10.44
N GLU A 329 23.16 -0.85 10.38
CA GLU A 329 24.05 -0.53 9.26
C GLU A 329 23.52 -1.11 7.93
N MET A 330 23.10 -2.38 7.92
CA MET A 330 22.53 -3.04 6.73
C MET A 330 21.26 -2.37 6.24
N TYR A 331 20.35 -2.00 7.15
CA TYR A 331 19.14 -1.25 6.78
C TYR A 331 19.47 0.16 6.28
N THR A 332 20.45 0.83 6.89
CA THR A 332 20.92 2.13 6.42
C THR A 332 21.45 2.05 4.99
N GLU A 333 22.21 0.99 4.67
CA GLU A 333 22.71 0.77 3.32
C GLU A 333 21.58 0.48 2.33
N LEU A 334 20.58 -0.33 2.69
CA LEU A 334 19.39 -0.56 1.87
C LEU A 334 18.62 0.73 1.58
N VAL A 335 18.41 1.57 2.59
CA VAL A 335 17.76 2.88 2.41
C VAL A 335 18.60 3.79 1.51
N LYS A 336 19.93 3.81 1.69
CA LYS A 336 20.85 4.57 0.85
C LYS A 336 20.77 4.14 -0.62
N ILE A 337 20.78 2.82 -0.89
CA ILE A 337 20.63 2.28 -2.24
C ILE A 337 19.26 2.66 -2.81
N TYR A 338 18.18 2.49 -2.05
CA TYR A 338 16.83 2.82 -2.49
C TYR A 338 16.69 4.30 -2.91
N LEU A 339 17.17 5.24 -2.09
CA LEU A 339 17.14 6.68 -2.40
C LEU A 339 18.13 7.06 -3.52
N THR A 340 19.18 6.25 -3.72
CA THR A 340 20.15 6.46 -4.80
C THR A 340 19.66 5.96 -6.14
N ASP A 341 18.99 4.81 -6.18
CA ASP A 341 18.57 4.18 -7.43
C ASP A 341 17.12 4.53 -7.79
N VAL A 342 16.29 4.89 -6.80
CA VAL A 342 14.86 5.19 -6.91
C VAL A 342 14.16 4.21 -7.86
N PRO A 343 14.19 2.89 -7.57
CA PRO A 343 13.52 1.88 -8.41
C PRO A 343 12.00 2.01 -8.39
N SER A 344 11.51 2.66 -7.34
CA SER A 344 10.13 3.07 -7.11
C SER A 344 10.16 4.23 -6.10
N PHE A 345 9.01 4.83 -5.81
CA PHE A 345 8.91 5.83 -4.74
C PHE A 345 7.56 5.76 -4.03
N THR A 346 7.59 5.84 -2.70
CA THR A 346 6.38 5.92 -1.87
C THR A 346 5.67 7.25 -2.08
N LEU A 347 4.35 7.19 -2.24
CA LEU A 347 3.50 8.36 -2.49
C LEU A 347 2.88 8.94 -1.21
N MET A 348 2.65 8.09 -0.21
CA MET A 348 2.05 8.46 1.08
C MET A 348 2.27 7.35 2.11
N TYR A 349 2.08 7.64 3.39
CA TYR A 349 1.90 6.60 4.40
C TYR A 349 0.42 6.26 4.54
N ARG A 350 0.07 4.97 4.49
CA ARG A 350 -1.32 4.52 4.56
C ARG A 350 -1.43 3.37 5.56
N PRO A 351 -2.58 3.16 6.22
CA PRO A 351 -2.79 1.88 6.88
C PRO A 351 -2.75 0.73 5.86
N GLN A 352 -2.42 -0.48 6.34
CA GLN A 352 -2.46 -1.69 5.51
C GLN A 352 -3.88 -1.89 4.96
N SER A 353 -4.87 -1.90 5.86
CA SER A 353 -6.29 -1.78 5.56
C SER A 353 -6.86 -0.66 6.43
N PHE A 354 -7.79 0.14 5.92
CA PHE A 354 -8.45 1.11 6.80
C PHE A 354 -9.27 0.35 7.85
N HIS A 355 -9.35 0.88 9.06
CA HIS A 355 -10.16 0.29 10.13
C HIS A 355 -11.12 1.35 10.66
N ALA A 356 -12.29 1.42 10.01
CA ALA A 356 -13.44 2.17 10.50
C ALA A 356 -14.59 1.18 10.74
N VAL A 357 -15.24 1.28 11.88
CA VAL A 357 -16.30 0.36 12.28
C VAL A 357 -17.59 1.09 12.57
N ASN A 358 -18.72 0.48 12.23
CA ASN A 358 -20.05 0.96 12.55
C ASN A 358 -20.64 0.10 13.66
N GLU A 359 -20.90 0.73 14.81
CA GLU A 359 -21.36 0.07 16.02
C GLU A 359 -22.89 0.02 16.17
N SER A 360 -23.65 0.16 15.08
CA SER A 360 -25.11 0.04 15.14
C SER A 360 -25.61 -1.39 15.40
N VAL A 361 -24.84 -2.41 14.97
CA VAL A 361 -25.21 -3.83 15.11
C VAL A 361 -24.26 -4.54 16.07
N TRP A 362 -22.95 -4.38 15.86
CA TRP A 362 -21.89 -5.02 16.64
C TRP A 362 -21.11 -3.99 17.44
N THR A 363 -20.64 -4.37 18.62
CA THR A 363 -19.70 -3.58 19.44
C THR A 363 -18.53 -4.46 19.86
N GLY A 364 -17.50 -3.86 20.46
CA GLY A 364 -16.30 -4.59 20.90
C GLY A 364 -15.31 -4.82 19.77
N PHE A 365 -15.37 -3.96 18.75
CA PHE A 365 -14.35 -3.86 17.71
C PHE A 365 -13.00 -3.44 18.31
N PRO A 366 -11.89 -3.87 17.70
CA PRO A 366 -10.57 -3.56 18.21
C PRO A 366 -10.24 -2.07 18.05
N HIS A 367 -9.67 -1.49 19.08
CA HIS A 367 -9.14 -0.13 19.02
C HIS A 367 -7.89 -0.02 19.89
N GLN A 368 -7.12 1.05 19.69
CA GLN A 368 -5.95 1.29 20.52
C GLN A 368 -6.36 1.39 22.00
N GLY A 369 -5.74 0.57 22.84
CA GLY A 369 -6.00 0.57 24.27
C GLY A 369 -7.25 -0.21 24.72
N ASP A 370 -7.83 -1.05 23.85
CA ASP A 370 -8.99 -1.91 24.17
C ASP A 370 -8.68 -3.04 25.20
N GLY A 371 -7.41 -3.22 25.58
CA GLY A 371 -6.96 -4.21 26.54
C GLY A 371 -6.73 -5.61 25.97
N THR A 372 -6.84 -5.79 24.65
CA THR A 372 -6.49 -7.06 23.99
C THR A 372 -4.99 -7.34 24.09
N ASN A 373 -4.63 -8.60 24.37
CA ASN A 373 -3.24 -9.04 24.50
C ASN A 373 -3.04 -10.44 23.90
N PRO A 374 -2.26 -10.59 22.81
CA PRO A 374 -1.62 -9.50 22.06
C PRO A 374 -2.67 -8.56 21.42
N PRO A 375 -2.32 -7.28 21.21
CA PRO A 375 -3.23 -6.32 20.59
C PRO A 375 -3.77 -6.84 19.25
N VAL A 376 -5.08 -6.68 19.02
CA VAL A 376 -5.68 -7.00 17.72
C VAL A 376 -5.36 -5.85 16.75
N PRO A 377 -4.79 -6.13 15.57
CA PRO A 377 -4.35 -5.09 14.64
C PRO A 377 -5.55 -4.45 13.90
N PRO A 378 -5.41 -3.18 13.45
CA PRO A 378 -6.41 -2.46 12.69
C PRO A 378 -6.51 -2.94 11.23
N LEU A 379 -7.04 -4.14 11.03
CA LEU A 379 -7.36 -4.67 9.69
C LEU A 379 -8.87 -4.92 9.58
N ASP A 380 -9.31 -5.65 8.57
CA ASP A 380 -10.72 -5.90 8.25
C ASP A 380 -11.39 -7.04 9.05
N LEU A 381 -10.70 -7.56 10.07
CA LEU A 381 -11.09 -8.73 10.88
C LEU A 381 -11.09 -10.07 10.12
N THR A 382 -10.60 -10.10 8.89
CA THR A 382 -10.40 -11.33 8.12
C THR A 382 -8.94 -11.60 7.81
N ASP A 383 -8.09 -10.56 7.88
CA ASP A 383 -6.66 -10.68 7.62
C ASP A 383 -5.83 -11.00 8.87
N GLY A 384 -5.06 -12.09 8.82
CA GLY A 384 -4.06 -12.44 9.82
C GLY A 384 -4.62 -12.52 11.25
N TRP A 385 -3.94 -11.88 12.20
CA TRP A 385 -4.36 -11.87 13.62
C TRP A 385 -5.61 -11.02 13.88
N SER A 386 -6.06 -10.17 12.94
CA SER A 386 -7.26 -9.36 13.14
C SER A 386 -8.54 -10.19 13.34
N ILE A 387 -8.53 -11.46 12.89
CA ILE A 387 -9.62 -12.43 13.10
C ILE A 387 -9.97 -12.62 14.58
N ALA A 388 -9.02 -12.37 15.49
CA ALA A 388 -9.24 -12.36 16.93
C ALA A 388 -10.37 -11.40 17.34
N GLY A 389 -10.53 -10.28 16.62
CA GLY A 389 -11.59 -9.30 16.87
C GLY A 389 -13.00 -9.89 16.75
N LEU A 390 -13.22 -10.84 15.83
CA LEU A 390 -14.52 -11.51 15.63
C LEU A 390 -15.00 -12.27 16.88
N TYR A 391 -14.08 -12.70 17.75
CA TYR A 391 -14.39 -13.39 19.00
C TYR A 391 -14.80 -12.43 20.12
N ASN A 392 -14.52 -11.14 19.98
CA ASN A 392 -14.82 -10.11 20.98
C ASN A 392 -16.12 -9.36 20.68
N LEU A 393 -16.65 -9.48 19.45
CA LEU A 393 -17.86 -8.80 19.02
C LEU A 393 -19.10 -9.19 19.84
N ARG A 394 -19.95 -8.20 20.09
CA ARG A 394 -21.22 -8.35 20.83
C ARG A 394 -22.34 -7.62 20.10
N LEU A 395 -23.53 -8.23 20.05
CA LEU A 395 -24.72 -7.56 19.53
C LEU A 395 -25.13 -6.43 20.48
N VAL A 396 -25.50 -5.27 19.91
CA VAL A 396 -26.00 -4.11 20.69
C VAL A 396 -27.32 -4.44 21.40
N ALA A 397 -28.15 -5.31 20.81
CA ALA A 397 -29.35 -5.87 21.43
C ALA A 397 -29.42 -7.38 21.12
N PRO A 398 -29.10 -8.27 22.09
CA PRO A 398 -29.08 -9.72 21.89
C PRO A 398 -30.46 -10.37 21.76
#